data_AF-A0A5E3WPE5-F1
#
_entry.id   AF-A0A5E3WPE5-F1
#
_cell.length_a   1.000
_cell.length_b   1.000
_cell.length_c   1.000
_cell.angle_alpha   90.00
_cell.angle_beta   90.00
_cell.angle_gamma   90.00
#
_symmetry.space_group_name_H-M   'P 1'
#
loop_
_entity.id
_entity.type
_entity.pdbx_description
1 polymer ?
#
loop_
_entity_poly.entity_id
_entity_poly.type
_entity_poly.pdbx_seq_one_letter_code
_entity_poly.pdbx_strand_id
1 'polypeptide(L)'
;MNLGPQSVSFQHADGGDYPGTPGSLHSFGSFEPTLGGHLIAFDYGIFIQFPSGTLALLSSSGLRHGNTPIAAHETRYSFTQYVSGHLIKWIVYGSRPAGKVPEDEKRFLDEEHEEGWANQKARLSNFFRLSVDRKLAYHTRLSRAPVGDPSRG
;
A
#
# COMPACT_ATOMS: atom_id res chain seq x y z
N MET A 1 11.31 2.05 7.90
CA MET A 1 11.30 1.17 9.10
C MET A 1 11.21 2.07 10.33
N ASN A 2 10.31 1.75 11.27
CA ASN A 2 10.20 2.44 12.55
C ASN A 2 10.75 1.52 13.65
N LEU A 3 11.81 1.97 14.29
CA LEU A 3 12.67 1.16 15.17
C LEU A 3 12.26 1.20 16.65
N GLY A 4 11.07 1.72 16.98
CA GLY A 4 10.50 1.64 18.32
C GLY A 4 11.28 2.41 19.39
N PRO A 5 11.10 2.04 20.67
CA PRO A 5 10.14 1.06 21.16
C PRO A 5 8.69 1.57 21.10
N GLN A 6 8.47 2.85 20.81
CA GLN A 6 7.13 3.47 20.82
C GLN A 6 6.85 4.06 19.43
N SER A 7 6.91 3.22 18.39
CA SER A 7 6.78 3.68 17.01
C SER A 7 5.38 4.25 16.75
N VAL A 8 5.32 5.57 16.62
CA VAL A 8 4.11 6.31 16.22
C VAL A 8 4.33 6.98 14.88
N SER A 9 3.33 6.88 14.00
CA SER A 9 3.31 7.63 12.74
C SER A 9 2.09 8.54 12.74
N PHE A 10 2.33 9.85 12.65
CA PHE A 10 1.27 10.84 12.43
C PHE A 10 0.61 10.66 11.07
N GLN A 11 -0.50 11.35 10.84
CA GLN A 11 -1.19 11.33 9.55
C GLN A 11 -0.24 11.75 8.42
N HIS A 12 -0.05 10.87 7.44
CA HIS A 12 0.74 11.13 6.23
C HIS A 12 0.23 10.27 5.07
N ALA A 13 0.69 10.58 3.86
CA ALA A 13 0.62 9.69 2.71
C ALA A 13 2.02 9.61 2.09
N ASP A 14 2.38 8.45 1.57
CA ASP A 14 3.70 8.23 0.99
C ASP A 14 3.69 8.63 -0.48
N GLY A 15 3.60 9.94 -0.76
CA GLY A 15 3.39 10.47 -2.11
C GLY A 15 4.50 10.11 -3.13
N GLY A 16 5.65 9.61 -2.67
CA GLY A 16 6.73 9.10 -3.53
C GLY A 16 6.60 7.62 -3.91
N ASP A 17 5.64 6.90 -3.32
CA ASP A 17 5.40 5.48 -3.57
C ASP A 17 4.57 5.28 -4.84
N TYR A 18 4.85 4.18 -5.51
CA TYR A 18 4.15 3.80 -6.72
C TYR A 18 2.73 3.30 -6.40
N PRO A 19 1.66 3.99 -6.82
CA PRO A 19 0.29 3.63 -6.44
C PRO A 19 -0.17 2.28 -7.01
N GLY A 20 0.43 1.84 -8.12
CA GLY A 20 0.07 0.57 -8.78
C GLY A 20 0.55 -0.68 -8.04
N THR A 21 1.47 -0.57 -7.09
CA THR A 21 1.92 -1.69 -6.25
C THR A 21 1.70 -1.33 -4.78
N PRO A 22 0.71 -1.94 -4.10
CA PRO A 22 0.49 -1.70 -2.68
C PRO A 22 1.76 -1.97 -1.86
N GLY A 23 2.06 -1.06 -0.93
CA GLY A 23 3.11 -1.29 0.05
C GLY A 23 2.66 -2.32 1.10
N SER A 24 3.62 -3.06 1.66
CA SER A 24 3.38 -3.90 2.83
C SER A 24 3.77 -3.14 4.10
N LEU A 25 2.89 -3.17 5.09
CA LEU A 25 3.15 -2.67 6.44
C LEU A 25 3.10 -3.85 7.40
N HIS A 26 4.16 -4.02 8.18
CA HIS A 26 4.27 -5.05 9.20
C HIS A 26 4.31 -4.41 10.59
N SER A 27 3.59 -5.00 11.54
CA SER A 27 3.60 -4.60 12.95
C SER A 27 4.37 -5.62 13.78
N PHE A 28 5.19 -5.14 14.71
CA PHE A 28 5.90 -5.99 15.68
C PHE A 28 5.91 -5.35 17.07
N GLY A 29 6.32 -6.12 18.08
CA GLY A 29 6.44 -5.68 19.47
C GLY A 29 5.52 -6.45 20.41
N SER A 30 5.35 -5.93 21.62
CA SER A 30 4.47 -6.46 22.66
C SER A 30 3.61 -5.31 23.19
N PHE A 31 2.33 -5.32 22.81
CA PHE A 31 1.33 -4.33 23.17
C PHE A 31 -0.07 -4.96 23.07
N GLU A 32 -1.05 -4.36 23.74
CA GLU A 32 -2.47 -4.75 23.69
C GLU A 32 -3.17 -4.07 22.49
N PRO A 33 -3.42 -4.80 21.38
CA PRO A 33 -3.93 -4.21 20.15
C PRO A 33 -5.39 -3.79 20.21
N THR A 34 -6.12 -4.07 21.31
CA THR A 34 -7.46 -3.53 21.56
C THR A 34 -7.43 -2.13 22.19
N LEU A 35 -6.29 -1.73 22.78
CA LEU A 35 -6.12 -0.45 23.48
C LEU A 35 -5.26 0.56 22.71
N GLY A 36 -4.34 0.10 21.85
CA GLY A 36 -3.40 0.97 21.14
C GLY A 36 -2.75 0.33 19.91
N GLY A 37 -1.88 1.09 19.24
CA GLY A 37 -1.15 0.62 18.06
C GLY A 37 -1.99 0.36 16.81
N HIS A 38 -3.24 0.84 16.78
CA HIS A 38 -4.17 0.69 15.67
C HIS A 38 -3.63 1.34 14.40
N LEU A 39 -3.85 0.72 13.24
CA LEU A 39 -3.67 1.36 11.94
C LEU A 39 -4.86 2.29 11.69
N ILE A 40 -4.58 3.54 11.33
CA ILE A 40 -5.60 4.54 11.04
C ILE A 40 -5.65 4.76 9.53
N ALA A 41 -6.84 4.66 8.94
CA ALA A 41 -7.13 5.09 7.57
C ALA A 41 -7.95 6.38 7.63
N PHE A 42 -7.26 7.52 7.63
CA PHE A 42 -7.86 8.83 7.93
C PHE A 42 -8.93 9.24 6.91
N ASP A 43 -8.73 8.93 5.63
CA ASP A 43 -9.70 9.26 4.57
C ASP A 43 -11.06 8.58 4.74
N TYR A 44 -11.09 7.46 5.45
CA TYR A 44 -12.31 6.70 5.71
C TYR A 44 -12.82 6.84 7.14
N GLY A 45 -12.08 7.51 8.02
CA GLY A 45 -12.40 7.59 9.45
C GLY A 45 -12.38 6.24 10.16
N ILE A 46 -11.57 5.29 9.68
CA ILE A 46 -11.53 3.90 10.20
C ILE A 46 -10.27 3.69 11.04
N PHE A 47 -10.47 3.04 12.18
CA PHE A 47 -9.42 2.49 13.04
C PHE A 47 -9.44 0.97 12.94
N ILE A 48 -8.29 0.39 12.64
CA ILE A 48 -8.13 -1.05 12.45
C ILE A 48 -7.20 -1.54 13.55
N GLN A 49 -7.67 -2.48 14.38
CA GLN A 49 -6.79 -3.19 15.31
C GLN A 49 -5.69 -3.86 14.49
N PHE A 50 -4.43 -3.56 14.81
CA PHE A 50 -3.29 -3.99 14.01
C PHE A 50 -2.24 -4.69 14.89
N PRO A 51 -2.53 -5.92 15.35
CA PRO A 51 -1.68 -6.66 16.28
C PRO A 51 -0.25 -6.87 15.81
N SER A 52 0.65 -7.09 16.76
CA SER A 52 2.00 -7.58 16.47
C SER A 52 1.96 -8.88 15.65
N GLY A 53 2.83 -9.00 14.65
CA GLY A 53 2.88 -10.12 13.72
C GLY A 53 1.92 -10.01 12.52
N THR A 54 1.14 -8.94 12.41
CA THR A 54 0.21 -8.75 11.28
C THR A 54 0.82 -7.95 10.13
N LEU A 55 0.20 -8.09 8.96
CA LEU A 55 0.54 -7.41 7.72
C LEU A 55 -0.69 -6.74 7.13
N ALA A 56 -0.54 -5.50 6.67
CA ALA A 56 -1.50 -4.83 5.82
C ALA A 56 -0.88 -4.52 4.46
N LEU A 57 -1.68 -4.66 3.40
CA LEU A 57 -1.37 -4.13 2.08
C LEU A 57 -2.21 -2.87 1.88
N LEU A 58 -1.55 -1.73 1.65
CA LEU A 58 -2.25 -0.49 1.34
C LEU A 58 -1.55 0.27 0.22
N SER A 59 -2.33 1.01 -0.56
CA SER A 59 -1.79 2.03 -1.46
C SER A 59 -1.39 3.24 -0.61
N SER A 60 -0.16 3.23 -0.12
CA SER A 60 0.39 4.21 0.81
C SER A 60 0.45 5.64 0.23
N SER A 61 0.61 5.75 -1.09
CA SER A 61 0.58 7.03 -1.81
C SER A 61 -0.82 7.62 -1.98
N GLY A 62 -1.86 6.78 -1.99
CA GLY A 62 -3.25 7.17 -2.22
C GLY A 62 -4.12 7.24 -0.96
N LEU A 63 -3.63 6.77 0.19
CA LEU A 63 -4.37 6.69 1.44
C LEU A 63 -3.62 7.39 2.58
N ARG A 64 -4.23 8.41 3.17
CA ARG A 64 -3.71 9.04 4.39
C ARG A 64 -3.82 8.06 5.56
N HIS A 65 -2.70 7.74 6.16
CA HIS A 65 -2.60 6.74 7.19
C HIS A 65 -1.64 7.14 8.32
N GLY A 66 -1.67 6.35 9.40
CA GLY A 66 -0.85 6.54 10.59
C GLY A 66 -1.16 5.44 11.60
N ASN A 67 -0.71 5.61 12.85
CA ASN A 67 -1.09 4.69 13.91
C ASN A 67 -1.26 5.37 15.27
N THR A 68 -2.07 4.76 16.13
CA THR A 68 -2.26 5.26 17.49
C THR A 68 -1.05 4.93 18.37
N PRO A 69 -0.78 5.73 19.42
CA PRO A 69 0.18 5.35 20.44
C PRO A 69 -0.22 4.06 21.16
N ILE A 70 0.75 3.48 21.85
CA ILE A 70 0.60 2.34 22.76
C ILE A 70 0.84 2.83 24.21
N ALA A 71 0.62 1.99 25.22
CA ALA A 71 0.91 2.36 26.60
C ALA A 71 2.43 2.50 26.82
N ALA A 72 2.82 3.33 27.80
CA ALA A 72 4.22 3.70 28.01
C ALA A 72 5.16 2.52 28.34
N HIS A 73 4.60 1.42 28.88
CA HIS A 73 5.34 0.20 29.24
C HIS A 73 5.39 -0.84 28.10
N GLU A 74 4.67 -0.60 27.00
CA GLU A 74 4.58 -1.51 25.87
C GLU A 74 5.69 -1.25 24.84
N THR A 75 5.78 -2.10 23.82
CA THR A 75 6.70 -1.90 22.70
C THR A 75 6.01 -2.12 21.35
N ARG A 76 6.35 -1.29 20.36
CA ARG A 76 5.87 -1.37 18.98
C ARG A 76 6.93 -0.91 17.99
N TYR A 77 7.09 -1.72 16.95
CA TYR A 77 7.99 -1.52 15.82
C TYR A 77 7.20 -1.72 14.54
N SER A 78 7.68 -1.17 13.43
CA SER A 78 7.09 -1.47 12.13
C SER A 78 8.11 -1.54 11.02
N PHE A 79 7.85 -2.43 10.07
CA PHE A 79 8.62 -2.56 8.83
C PHE A 79 7.71 -2.29 7.65
N THR A 80 8.19 -1.54 6.67
CA THR A 80 7.45 -1.21 5.46
C THR A 80 8.26 -1.58 4.23
N GLN A 81 7.61 -2.16 3.23
CA GLN A 81 8.18 -2.38 1.91
C GLN A 81 7.30 -1.68 0.89
N TYR A 82 7.93 -0.99 -0.06
CA TYR A 82 7.26 -0.23 -1.10
C TYR A 82 8.11 -0.19 -2.36
N VAL A 83 7.50 0.19 -3.47
CA VAL A 83 8.19 0.51 -4.71
C VAL A 83 8.10 2.01 -4.92
N SER A 84 9.22 2.69 -5.16
CA SER A 84 9.17 4.13 -5.44
C SER A 84 8.60 4.40 -6.84
N GLY A 85 7.69 5.37 -6.96
CA GLY A 85 7.20 5.84 -8.26
C GLY A 85 8.32 6.43 -9.13
N HIS A 86 9.37 6.97 -8.51
CA HIS A 86 10.55 7.47 -9.24
C HIS A 86 11.34 6.34 -9.90
N LEU A 87 11.38 5.16 -9.29
CA LEU A 87 12.03 3.99 -9.88
C LEU A 87 11.27 3.50 -11.12
N ILE A 88 9.92 3.50 -11.06
CA ILE A 88 9.09 3.17 -12.21
C ILE A 88 9.32 4.16 -13.36
N LYS A 89 9.30 5.47 -13.06
CA LYS A 89 9.61 6.51 -14.05
C LYS A 89 11.00 6.34 -14.65
N TRP A 90 12.02 6.03 -13.85
CA TRP A 90 13.37 5.77 -14.36
C TRP A 90 13.39 4.65 -15.40
N ILE A 91 12.68 3.55 -15.14
CA ILE A 91 12.58 2.42 -16.06
C ILE A 91 11.86 2.82 -17.34
N VAL A 92 10.67 3.44 -17.23
CA VAL A 92 9.87 3.94 -18.36
C VAL A 92 10.65 4.92 -19.22
N TYR A 93 11.45 5.78 -18.58
CA TYR A 93 12.29 6.76 -19.26
C TYR A 93 13.58 6.19 -19.85
N GLY A 94 13.73 4.86 -19.92
CA GLY A 94 14.90 4.21 -20.52
C GLY A 94 16.16 4.42 -19.68
N SER A 95 16.04 4.34 -18.35
CA SER A 95 17.12 4.58 -17.40
C SER A 95 17.74 5.97 -17.50
N ARG A 96 16.90 7.00 -17.66
CA ARG A 96 17.31 8.40 -17.68
C ARG A 96 16.67 9.16 -16.52
N PRO A 97 17.39 10.14 -15.91
CA PRO A 97 16.78 10.99 -14.91
C PRO A 97 15.61 11.74 -15.53
N ALA A 98 14.48 11.88 -14.81
CA ALA A 98 13.30 12.57 -15.34
C ALA A 98 13.62 14.00 -15.83
N GLY A 99 14.57 14.70 -15.20
CA GLY A 99 15.02 16.03 -15.64
C GLY A 99 15.80 16.06 -16.97
N LYS A 100 16.13 14.89 -17.54
CA LYS A 100 16.81 14.75 -18.83
C LYS A 100 15.89 14.30 -19.97
N VAL A 101 14.61 14.06 -19.67
CA VAL A 101 13.60 13.64 -20.63
C VAL A 101 12.72 14.85 -20.97
N PRO A 102 12.65 15.27 -22.25
CA PRO A 102 11.71 16.28 -22.73
C PRO A 102 10.25 15.97 -22.33
N GLU A 103 9.44 16.99 -22.12
CA GLU A 103 8.08 16.82 -21.56
C GLU A 103 7.10 16.12 -22.52
N ASP A 104 7.27 16.33 -23.82
CA ASP A 104 6.56 15.59 -24.87
C ASP A 104 6.95 14.12 -24.90
N GLU A 105 8.23 13.81 -24.76
CA GLU A 105 8.72 12.44 -24.64
C GLU A 105 8.21 11.78 -23.36
N LYS A 106 8.22 12.47 -22.21
CA LYS A 106 7.65 11.95 -20.95
C LYS A 106 6.18 11.58 -21.11
N ARG A 107 5.38 12.46 -21.72
CA ARG A 107 3.94 12.21 -21.93
C ARG A 107 3.71 11.00 -22.81
N PHE A 108 4.46 10.89 -23.92
CA PHE A 108 4.38 9.73 -24.81
C PHE A 108 4.72 8.43 -24.07
N LEU A 109 5.85 8.40 -23.34
CA LEU A 109 6.30 7.21 -22.61
C LEU A 109 5.35 6.86 -21.45
N ASP A 110 4.85 7.85 -20.72
CA ASP A 110 3.86 7.63 -19.65
C ASP A 110 2.56 7.06 -20.21
N GLU A 111 2.12 7.45 -21.41
CA GLU A 111 0.95 6.89 -22.07
C GLU A 111 1.22 5.47 -22.60
N GLU A 112 2.33 5.27 -23.32
CA GLU A 112 2.75 3.98 -23.90
C GLU A 112 2.90 2.89 -22.83
N HIS A 113 3.48 3.24 -21.68
CA HIS A 113 3.69 2.30 -20.57
C HIS A 113 2.54 2.26 -19.56
N GLU A 114 1.42 2.92 -19.86
CA GLU A 114 0.27 3.04 -18.95
C GLU A 114 0.62 3.64 -17.57
N GLU A 115 1.66 4.46 -17.48
CA GLU A 115 2.10 5.12 -16.24
C GLU A 115 1.59 6.56 -16.07
N GLY A 116 0.84 7.06 -17.05
CA GLY A 116 0.16 8.35 -16.99
C GLY A 116 -0.94 8.43 -15.92
N TRP A 117 -1.30 9.66 -15.53
CA TRP A 117 -2.23 9.92 -14.42
C TRP A 117 -3.61 9.26 -14.56
N ALA A 118 -4.14 9.18 -15.79
CA ALA A 118 -5.42 8.52 -16.04
C ALA A 118 -5.35 7.03 -15.68
N ASN A 119 -4.27 6.35 -16.08
CA ASN A 119 -4.05 4.94 -15.82
C ASN A 119 -3.79 4.68 -14.33
N GLN A 120 -3.01 5.51 -13.64
CA GLN A 120 -2.81 5.41 -12.19
C GLN A 120 -4.15 5.45 -11.43
N LYS A 121 -5.02 6.40 -11.77
CA LYS A 121 -6.34 6.50 -11.15
C LYS A 121 -7.24 5.32 -11.48
N ALA A 122 -7.17 4.81 -12.71
CA ALA A 122 -7.98 3.67 -13.16
C ALA A 122 -7.62 2.36 -12.43
N ARG A 123 -6.42 2.26 -11.85
CA ARG A 123 -6.00 1.11 -11.02
C ARG A 123 -6.71 1.09 -9.66
N LEU A 124 -7.24 2.22 -9.19
CA LEU A 124 -7.94 2.32 -7.91
C LEU A 124 -9.45 2.22 -8.11
N SER A 125 -10.12 1.51 -7.20
CA SER A 125 -11.58 1.50 -7.17
C SER A 125 -12.12 2.87 -6.76
N ASN A 126 -13.32 3.20 -7.22
CA ASN A 126 -14.04 4.41 -6.82
C ASN A 126 -15.34 4.05 -6.11
N PHE A 127 -15.92 5.02 -5.40
CA PHE A 127 -17.12 4.82 -4.58
C PHE A 127 -18.28 4.14 -5.34
N PHE A 128 -18.50 4.52 -6.60
CA PHE A 128 -19.59 3.98 -7.42
C PHE A 128 -19.33 2.56 -7.91
N ARG A 129 -18.06 2.15 -7.99
CA ARG A 129 -17.65 0.83 -8.51
C ARG A 129 -17.18 -0.14 -7.44
N LEU A 130 -16.99 0.31 -6.20
CA LEU A 130 -16.42 -0.50 -5.12
C LEU A 130 -17.11 -1.84 -4.92
N SER A 131 -18.45 -1.88 -5.00
CA SER A 131 -19.21 -3.13 -4.85
C SER A 131 -18.96 -4.12 -6.00
N VAL A 132 -18.79 -3.61 -7.23
CA VAL A 132 -18.51 -4.39 -8.43
C VAL A 132 -17.06 -4.87 -8.41
N ASP A 133 -16.11 -3.96 -8.16
CA ASP A 133 -14.68 -4.25 -8.12
C ASP A 133 -14.36 -5.26 -6.99
N ARG A 134 -15.03 -5.14 -5.83
CA ARG A 134 -14.93 -6.10 -4.73
C ARG A 134 -15.42 -7.49 -5.13
N LYS A 135 -16.56 -7.60 -5.83
CA LYS A 135 -17.07 -8.89 -6.33
C LYS A 135 -16.10 -9.52 -7.33
N LEU A 136 -15.59 -8.73 -8.27
CA LEU A 136 -14.59 -9.18 -9.23
C LEU A 136 -13.35 -9.73 -8.53
N ALA A 137 -12.81 -9.00 -7.55
CA ALA A 137 -11.64 -9.44 -6.78
C ALA A 137 -11.87 -10.78 -6.06
N TYR A 138 -13.05 -11.01 -5.46
CA TYR A 138 -13.39 -12.29 -4.84
C TYR A 138 -13.53 -13.42 -5.86
N HIS A 139 -14.21 -13.19 -6.99
CA HIS A 139 -14.40 -14.22 -8.01
C HIS A 139 -13.07 -14.64 -8.67
N THR A 140 -12.19 -13.69 -8.97
CA THR A 140 -10.84 -13.99 -9.49
C THR A 140 -10.00 -14.80 -8.50
N ARG A 141 -10.19 -14.61 -7.19
CA ARG A 141 -9.51 -15.41 -6.16
C ARG A 141 -9.96 -16.87 -6.17
N LEU A 142 -11.25 -17.12 -6.36
CA LEU A 142 -11.83 -18.47 -6.36
C LEU A 142 -11.48 -19.24 -7.64
N SER A 143 -11.42 -18.57 -8.79
CA SER A 143 -11.06 -19.22 -10.07
C SER A 143 -9.57 -19.55 -10.20
N ARG A 144 -8.71 -18.94 -9.37
CA ARG A 144 -7.26 -19.15 -9.34
C ARG A 144 -6.78 -19.98 -8.14
N ALA A 145 -7.68 -20.46 -7.29
CA ALA A 145 -7.31 -21.38 -6.23
C ALA A 145 -6.80 -22.69 -6.87
N PRO A 146 -5.63 -23.22 -6.46
CA PRO A 146 -5.19 -24.51 -6.97
C PRO A 146 -6.24 -25.55 -6.61
N VAL A 147 -6.72 -26.31 -7.61
CA VAL A 147 -7.53 -27.50 -7.39
C VAL A 147 -6.68 -28.43 -6.53
N GLY A 148 -7.10 -28.68 -5.29
CA GLY A 148 -6.40 -29.60 -4.41
C GLY A 148 -6.26 -30.96 -5.07
N ASP A 149 -5.03 -31.48 -5.14
CA ASP A 149 -4.76 -32.84 -5.60
C ASP A 149 -5.38 -33.83 -4.61
N PRO A 150 -6.41 -34.62 -5.00
CA PRO A 150 -7.07 -35.57 -4.12
C PRO A 150 -6.18 -36.75 -3.68
N SER A 151 -4.98 -36.89 -4.26
CA SER A 151 -4.09 -38.04 -4.01
C SER A 151 -3.14 -37.89 -2.81
N ARG A 152 -3.24 -36.79 -2.04
CA ARG A 152 -2.44 -36.57 -0.82
C ARG A 152 -3.29 -36.64 0.46
N GLY A 153 -4.02 -37.75 0.62
CA GLY A 153 -4.76 -38.11 1.84
C GLY A 153 -4.30 -39.46 2.38
#